data_AF-A0A661JLK0-F1
#
_entry.id   AF-A0A661JLK0-F1
#
_cell.length_a   1.000
_cell.length_b   1.000
_cell.length_c   1.000
_cell.angle_alpha   90.00
_cell.angle_beta   90.00
_cell.angle_gamma   90.00
#
_symmetry.space_group_name_H-M   'P 1'
#
loop_
_entity.id
_entity.type
_entity.pdbx_description
1 polymer ?
#
loop_
_entity_poly.entity_id
_entity_poly.type
_entity_poly.pdbx_seq_one_letter_code
_entity_poly.pdbx_strand_id
1 'polypeptide(L)' 'MPEDFPRIKRLPPYVFAQVDQLKLEARRRGEDIIDLGMGNPD' A
#
# COMPACT_ATOMS: atom_id res chain seq x y z
N MET A 1 28.93 0.10 -12.59
CA MET A 1 28.18 -1.02 -11.99
C MET A 1 26.99 -0.40 -11.27
N PRO A 2 25.75 -0.88 -11.45
CA PRO A 2 24.64 -0.34 -10.67
C PRO A 2 24.99 -0.53 -9.19
N GLU A 3 24.86 0.53 -8.39
CA GLU A 3 25.06 0.45 -6.96
C GLU A 3 24.08 -0.59 -6.40
N ASP A 4 24.62 -1.62 -5.77
CA ASP A 4 23.80 -2.61 -5.12
C ASP A 4 23.18 -1.96 -3.87
N PHE A 5 21.87 -2.06 -3.70
CA PHE A 5 21.14 -1.50 -2.54
C PHE A 5 20.74 -2.61 -1.54
N PRO A 6 21.66 -3.05 -0.65
CA PRO A 6 21.41 -4.15 0.28
C PRO A 6 20.18 -3.96 1.18
N ARG A 7 19.82 -2.71 1.49
CA ARG A 7 18.67 -2.40 2.36
C ARG A 7 17.33 -2.68 1.68
N ILE A 8 17.22 -2.41 0.38
CA ILE A 8 15.99 -2.67 -0.40
C ILE A 8 15.71 -4.18 -0.45
N LYS A 9 16.77 -4.99 -0.63
CA LYS A 9 16.66 -6.45 -0.67
C LYS A 9 16.18 -7.09 0.66
N ARG A 10 16.16 -6.33 1.76
CA ARG A 10 15.74 -6.78 3.09
C ARG A 10 14.35 -6.32 3.50
N LEU A 11 13.67 -5.55 2.63
CA LEU A 11 12.33 -5.08 2.96
C LEU A 11 11.37 -6.26 3.07
N PRO A 12 10.61 -6.35 4.18
CA PRO A 12 9.59 -7.38 4.30
C PRO A 12 8.48 -7.14 3.26
N PRO A 13 7.71 -8.19 2.90
CA PRO A 13 6.53 -8.02 2.07
C PRO A 13 5.58 -6.99 2.66
N TYR A 14 5.06 -6.09 1.83
CA TYR A 14 4.05 -5.12 2.24
C TYR A 14 2.70 -5.82 2.41
N VAL A 15 2.37 -6.14 3.66
CA VAL A 15 1.21 -6.97 4.02
C VAL A 15 -0.14 -6.38 3.59
N PHE A 16 -0.22 -5.06 3.42
CA PHE A 16 -1.46 -4.37 3.03
C PHE A 16 -1.61 -4.18 1.51
N ALA A 17 -0.68 -4.65 0.70
CA ALA A 17 -0.69 -4.45 -0.75
C ALA A 17 -2.01 -4.86 -1.41
N GLN A 18 -2.57 -6.01 -1.02
CA GLN A 18 -3.81 -6.54 -1.60
C GLN A 18 -5.02 -5.69 -1.19
N VAL A 19 -5.08 -5.28 0.08
CA VAL A 19 -6.17 -4.43 0.59
C VAL A 19 -6.12 -3.06 -0.08
N ASP A 20 -4.94 -2.50 -0.29
CA ASP A 20 -4.77 -1.21 -0.98
C ASP A 20 -5.21 -1.28 -2.45
N GLN A 21 -4.92 -2.37 -3.15
CA GLN A 21 -5.43 -2.57 -4.52
C GLN A 21 -6.96 -2.66 -4.54
N LEU A 22 -7.57 -3.44 -3.64
CA LEU A 22 -9.03 -3.57 -3.56
C LEU A 22 -9.70 -2.23 -3.23
N LYS A 23 -9.14 -1.45 -2.28
CA LYS A 23 -9.63 -0.10 -1.97
C LYS A 23 -9.53 0.82 -3.18
N LEU A 24 -8.43 0.77 -3.93
CA LEU A 24 -8.23 1.58 -5.13
C LEU A 24 -9.25 1.22 -6.22
N GLU A 25 -9.48 -0.07 -6.46
CA GLU A 25 -10.49 -0.53 -7.41
C GLU A 25 -11.91 -0.11 -7.00
N ALA A 26 -12.27 -0.24 -5.72
CA ALA A 26 -13.56 0.19 -5.20
C ALA A 26 -13.78 1.70 -5.37
N ARG A 27 -12.76 2.51 -5.05
CA ARG A 27 -12.79 3.97 -5.32
C ARG A 27 -12.97 4.27 -6.80
N ARG A 28 -12.32 3.53 -7.70
CA ARG A 28 -12.48 3.70 -9.17
C ARG A 28 -13.87 3.35 -9.66
N ARG A 29 -14.58 2.46 -8.97
CA ARG A 29 -16.00 2.16 -9.24
C ARG A 29 -16.96 3.23 -8.70
N GLY A 30 -16.44 4.25 -8.01
CA GLY A 30 -17.24 5.31 -7.41
C GLY A 30 -17.87 4.92 -6.07
N GLU A 31 -17.38 3.85 -5.42
CA GLU A 31 -17.83 3.48 -4.08
C GLU A 31 -17.29 4.46 -3.03
N ASP A 32 -18.12 4.78 -2.05
CA ASP A 32 -17.73 5.58 -0.88
C ASP A 32 -17.01 4.68 0.13
N ILE A 33 -15.70 4.89 0.31
CA ILE A 33 -14.82 3.99 1.06
C ILE A 33 -14.23 4.71 2.28
N ILE A 34 -14.60 4.25 3.48
CA ILE A 34 -14.01 4.67 4.75
C ILE A 34 -12.87 3.72 5.12
N ASP A 35 -11.64 4.23 5.21
CA ASP A 35 -10.45 3.47 5.59
C ASP A 35 -10.12 3.69 7.07
N LEU A 36 -10.42 2.69 7.91
CA LEU A 36 -10.10 2.71 9.34
C LEU A 36 -8.74 2.05 9.65
N GLY A 37 -8.03 1.56 8.64
CA GLY A 37 -6.75 0.85 8.80
C GLY A 37 -5.55 1.79 8.83
N MET A 38 -5.65 2.94 8.15
CA MET A 38 -4.64 3.98 8.17
C MET A 38 -4.96 4.97 9.28
N GLY A 39 -4.21 4.92 10.38
CA GLY A 39 -4.24 5.94 11.42
C GLY A 39 -3.57 7.23 10.94
N ASN A 40 -4.10 7.84 9.88
CA ASN A 40 -3.65 9.15 9.43
C ASN A 40 -4.14 10.21 10.43
N PRO A 41 -3.23 10.93 11.12
CA PRO A 41 -3.61 12.11 11.88
C PRO A 41 -3.84 13.25 10.89
N ASP A 42 -5.09 13.64 10.67
CA ASP A 42 -5.40 15.00 10.18
C ASP A 42 -5.05 16.04 11.25
#